data_AF-A0A368W651-F1
#
_entry.id   AF-A0A368W651-F1
#
_cell.length_a   1.000
_cell.length_b   1.000
_cell.length_c   1.000
_cell.angle_alpha   90.00
_cell.angle_beta   90.00
_cell.angle_gamma   90.00
#
_symmetry.space_group_name_H-M   'P 1'
#
loop_
_entity.id
_entity.type
_entity.pdbx_description
1 polymer ?
#
loop_
_entity_poly.entity_id
_entity_poly.type
_entity_poly.pdbx_seq_one_letter_code
_entity_poly.pdbx_strand_id
1 'polypeptide(L)'
;MNILLVDDEAVDLEWLRRRVVNSHLSLQVIGTANNGFSALKILESEQVDIILSDIRMPIMSGMEFARKAKELSPQVQIVFISGHEDFGYAKEALQLSASGYLLKPVDDGELYDMLASLCEKVEKEREQNRSVSEALTLVNQELLLRWFNDHSQGEAHHHIKEFLAPLLRCGTAAAIIETDDIEWKIAEEERHGYMTNISRFIENFAQEKNIGTLIISHDSRFVLLSTVQEERFTSLLGELILAVRHAFPVTITIGTGMYTNELSGLHESYRQAQAALSAKWLLGKNRLIKDGSKSSPKGALAPNIEESVERMLQAILEYDLVTIDDCLLKLFNRNVSISQKKDIYDLIIRITSKLHADLLQRNENLYELLKWESHQPAVLFQFETMDDILSWLRRRFFELSELLYVKKQKQKRKLVEEIIKYLEEKLEHRVTLKEVAANFDFTPNYLGSLFKEETGILFSDFLNEMRMNRVCQLLTDPTLKVYEIAERVGYKNIIYFNRQFKQSTGMTPGEYRKKNKI
;
A
#
# COMPACT_ATOMS: atom_id res chain seq x y z
N MET A 1 -6.53 -21.37 38.38
CA MET A 1 -7.81 -21.11 39.08
C MET A 1 -7.54 -21.15 40.58
N ASN A 2 -8.09 -20.22 41.35
CA ASN A 2 -7.67 -19.98 42.73
C ASN A 2 -8.61 -20.64 43.74
N ILE A 3 -8.06 -21.42 44.67
CA ILE A 3 -8.83 -22.15 45.69
C ILE A 3 -8.41 -21.77 47.11
N LEU A 4 -9.40 -21.54 47.96
CA LEU A 4 -9.26 -21.25 49.38
C LEU A 4 -9.73 -22.45 50.21
N LEU A 5 -8.91 -22.88 51.16
CA LEU A 5 -9.20 -23.99 52.07
C LEU A 5 -9.48 -23.45 53.47
N VAL A 6 -10.60 -23.86 54.07
CA VAL A 6 -11.05 -23.35 55.37
C VAL A 6 -11.49 -24.50 56.26
N ASP A 7 -10.79 -24.73 57.37
CA ASP A 7 -11.07 -25.79 58.33
C ASP A 7 -10.38 -25.44 59.65
N ASP A 8 -11.03 -25.65 60.80
CA ASP A 8 -10.46 -25.31 62.11
C ASP A 8 -9.38 -26.31 62.55
N GLU A 9 -9.35 -27.50 61.96
CA GLU A 9 -8.33 -28.51 62.19
C GLU A 9 -7.15 -28.37 61.21
N ALA A 10 -5.97 -28.05 61.74
CA ALA A 10 -4.76 -27.89 60.93
C ALA A 10 -4.34 -29.17 60.17
N VAL A 11 -4.71 -30.34 60.69
CA VAL A 11 -4.44 -31.64 60.05
C VAL A 11 -5.26 -31.80 58.77
N ASP A 12 -6.55 -31.43 58.83
CA ASP A 12 -7.47 -31.51 57.70
C ASP A 12 -7.12 -30.49 56.61
N LEU A 13 -6.72 -29.27 57.01
CA LEU A 13 -6.20 -28.26 56.06
C LEU A 13 -4.98 -28.76 55.28
N GLU A 14 -4.00 -29.34 55.97
CA GLU A 14 -2.77 -29.85 55.33
C GLU A 14 -3.07 -31.07 54.46
N TRP A 15 -4.01 -31.93 54.89
CA TRP A 15 -4.49 -33.05 54.09
C TRP A 15 -5.16 -32.57 52.79
N LEU A 16 -6.14 -31.65 52.89
CA LEU A 16 -6.81 -31.05 51.73
C LEU A 16 -5.81 -30.37 50.79
N ARG A 17 -4.89 -29.58 51.34
CA ARG A 17 -3.85 -28.90 50.57
C ARG A 17 -3.03 -29.88 49.74
N ARG A 18 -2.59 -30.99 50.33
CA ARG A 18 -1.83 -32.02 49.61
C ARG A 18 -2.64 -32.69 48.52
N ARG A 19 -3.92 -32.96 48.75
CA ARG A 19 -4.80 -33.56 47.73
C ARG A 19 -5.06 -32.63 46.57
N VAL A 20 -5.35 -31.37 46.84
CA VAL A 20 -5.55 -30.34 45.80
C VAL A 20 -4.27 -30.15 44.97
N VAL A 21 -3.10 -30.05 45.60
CA VAL A 21 -1.82 -29.89 44.87
C VAL A 21 -1.49 -31.11 44.02
N ASN A 22 -1.79 -32.32 44.50
CA ASN A 22 -1.52 -33.58 43.78
C ASN A 22 -2.63 -33.98 42.80
N SER A 23 -3.71 -33.20 42.68
CA SER A 23 -4.84 -33.52 41.81
C SER A 23 -4.52 -33.40 40.31
N HIS A 24 -3.36 -32.84 39.93
CA HIS A 24 -3.01 -32.50 38.54
C HIS A 24 -4.00 -31.54 37.84
N LEU A 25 -4.98 -30.98 38.56
CA LEU A 25 -5.88 -29.94 38.07
C LEU A 25 -5.19 -28.57 38.08
N SER A 26 -5.66 -27.63 37.25
CA SER A 26 -5.15 -26.25 37.15
C SER A 26 -5.55 -25.36 38.34
N LEU A 27 -5.43 -25.89 39.55
CA LEU A 27 -5.80 -25.25 40.82
C LEU A 27 -4.57 -24.75 41.58
N GLN A 28 -4.64 -23.52 42.07
CA GLN A 28 -3.63 -22.91 42.93
C GLN A 28 -4.24 -22.61 44.30
N VAL A 29 -3.68 -23.22 45.35
CA VAL A 29 -4.07 -22.93 46.74
C VAL A 29 -3.50 -21.56 47.11
N ILE A 30 -4.35 -20.55 47.11
CA ILE A 30 -3.98 -19.15 47.40
C ILE A 30 -3.85 -18.87 48.91
N GLY A 31 -4.51 -19.69 49.74
CA GLY A 31 -4.51 -19.52 51.18
C GLY A 31 -5.20 -20.66 51.90
N THR A 32 -4.88 -20.79 53.18
CA THR A 32 -5.53 -21.68 54.13
C THR A 32 -5.97 -20.85 55.34
N ALA A 33 -7.19 -21.06 55.82
CA ALA A 33 -7.77 -20.31 56.92
C ALA A 33 -8.30 -21.27 58.00
N ASN A 34 -8.05 -20.94 59.27
CA ASN A 34 -8.46 -21.78 60.40
C ASN A 34 -9.77 -21.34 61.07
N ASN A 35 -10.44 -20.34 60.51
CA ASN A 35 -11.76 -19.87 60.92
C ASN A 35 -12.35 -18.95 59.83
N GLY A 36 -13.67 -18.77 59.84
CA GLY A 36 -14.39 -17.94 58.87
C GLY A 36 -13.92 -16.48 58.79
N PHE A 37 -13.45 -15.87 59.88
CA PHE A 37 -12.95 -14.49 59.86
C PHE A 37 -11.65 -14.34 59.08
N SER A 38 -10.69 -15.25 59.29
CA SER A 38 -9.44 -15.27 58.54
C SER A 38 -9.67 -15.56 57.05
N ALA A 39 -10.64 -16.42 56.74
CA ALA A 39 -11.04 -16.71 55.37
C ALA A 39 -11.67 -15.49 54.67
N LEU A 40 -12.53 -14.72 55.36
CA LEU A 40 -13.09 -13.47 54.82
C LEU A 40 -12.02 -12.43 54.50
N LYS A 41 -11.00 -12.28 55.36
CA LYS A 41 -9.89 -11.35 55.08
C LYS A 41 -9.14 -11.72 53.80
N ILE A 42 -8.96 -13.02 53.54
CA ILE A 42 -8.32 -13.49 52.30
C ILE A 42 -9.22 -13.17 51.10
N LEU A 43 -10.54 -13.37 51.21
CA LEU A 43 -11.50 -13.01 50.17
C LEU A 43 -11.57 -11.50 49.87
N GLU A 44 -11.29 -10.65 50.85
CA GLU A 44 -11.25 -9.19 50.66
C GLU A 44 -9.99 -8.73 49.90
N SER A 45 -8.88 -9.45 50.03
CA SER A 45 -7.59 -9.08 49.43
C SER A 45 -7.23 -9.84 48.15
N GLU A 46 -7.74 -11.05 47.98
CA GLU A 46 -7.35 -11.99 46.92
C GLU A 46 -8.56 -12.48 46.12
N GLN A 47 -8.38 -12.74 44.82
CA GLN A 47 -9.43 -13.30 43.99
C GLN A 47 -9.53 -14.82 44.17
N VAL A 48 -10.70 -15.30 44.61
CA VAL A 48 -10.97 -16.70 44.92
C VAL A 48 -12.08 -17.24 44.01
N ASP A 49 -11.82 -18.39 43.38
CA ASP A 49 -12.76 -19.04 42.45
C ASP A 49 -13.53 -20.19 43.12
N ILE A 50 -12.85 -20.99 43.95
CA ILE A 50 -13.44 -22.08 44.74
C ILE A 50 -13.10 -21.91 46.22
N ILE A 51 -14.07 -22.22 47.09
CA ILE A 51 -13.90 -22.34 48.53
C ILE A 51 -14.24 -23.77 48.94
N LEU A 52 -13.32 -24.45 49.65
CA LEU A 52 -13.61 -25.65 50.42
C LEU A 52 -13.68 -25.25 51.89
N SER A 53 -14.82 -25.46 52.55
CA SER A 53 -15.02 -25.06 53.95
C SER A 53 -15.59 -26.18 54.80
N ASP A 54 -15.07 -26.38 56.00
CA ASP A 54 -15.81 -27.10 57.05
C ASP A 54 -17.08 -26.29 57.39
N ILE A 55 -18.16 -26.99 57.73
CA ILE A 55 -19.41 -26.42 58.23
C ILE A 55 -19.26 -25.99 59.69
N ARG A 56 -18.61 -26.81 60.51
CA ARG A 56 -18.46 -26.54 61.94
C ARG A 56 -17.09 -25.95 62.19
N MET A 57 -17.07 -24.67 62.50
CA MET A 57 -15.85 -23.96 62.90
C MET A 57 -16.15 -23.07 64.11
N PRO A 58 -15.16 -22.81 64.99
CA PRO A 58 -15.30 -21.90 66.11
C PRO A 58 -15.57 -20.47 65.64
N ILE A 59 -16.30 -19.71 66.46
CA ILE A 59 -16.60 -18.27 66.30
C ILE A 59 -17.54 -17.95 65.13
N MET A 60 -17.27 -18.47 63.93
CA MET A 60 -18.10 -18.30 62.73
C MET A 60 -18.21 -19.65 62.02
N SER A 61 -19.43 -20.15 61.84
CA SER A 61 -19.67 -21.40 61.12
C SER A 61 -19.36 -21.26 59.64
N GLY A 62 -19.08 -22.38 58.97
CA GLY A 62 -18.91 -22.42 57.51
C GLY A 62 -20.12 -21.87 56.76
N MET A 63 -21.33 -22.08 57.28
CA MET A 63 -22.57 -21.58 56.68
C MET A 63 -22.67 -20.05 56.76
N GLU A 64 -22.34 -19.47 57.92
CA GLU A 64 -22.29 -18.02 58.08
C GLU A 64 -21.19 -17.39 57.23
N PHE A 65 -20.03 -18.04 57.17
CA PHE A 65 -18.92 -17.66 56.31
C PHE A 65 -19.32 -17.66 54.83
N ALA A 66 -19.92 -18.74 54.35
CA ALA A 66 -20.34 -18.88 52.95
C ALA A 66 -21.39 -17.83 52.55
N ARG A 67 -22.31 -17.48 53.45
CA ARG A 67 -23.28 -16.40 53.21
C ARG A 67 -22.58 -15.07 52.96
N LYS A 68 -21.61 -14.71 53.80
CA LYS A 68 -20.81 -13.48 53.63
C LYS A 68 -19.89 -13.55 52.43
N ALA A 69 -19.31 -14.71 52.14
CA ALA A 69 -18.46 -14.93 50.97
C ALA A 69 -19.25 -14.74 49.66
N LYS A 70 -20.51 -15.19 49.61
CA LYS A 70 -21.41 -14.96 48.47
C LYS A 70 -21.85 -13.50 48.31
N GLU A 71 -21.96 -12.75 49.41
CA GLU A 71 -22.23 -11.30 49.35
C GLU A 71 -21.03 -10.54 48.76
N LEU A 72 -19.80 -10.92 49.12
CA LEU A 72 -18.58 -10.30 48.61
C LEU A 72 -18.22 -10.74 47.18
N SER A 73 -18.41 -12.03 46.87
CA SER A 73 -18.12 -12.62 45.56
C SER A 73 -19.26 -13.56 45.14
N PRO A 74 -20.29 -13.05 44.44
CA PRO A 74 -21.47 -13.85 44.07
C PRO A 74 -21.16 -15.10 43.23
N GLN A 75 -20.08 -15.04 42.44
CA GLN A 75 -19.67 -16.07 41.49
C GLN A 75 -18.78 -17.16 42.09
N VAL A 76 -18.30 -16.99 43.34
CA VAL A 76 -17.42 -17.99 43.98
C VAL A 76 -18.17 -19.32 44.15
N GLN A 77 -17.54 -20.44 43.78
CA GLN A 77 -18.11 -21.76 43.98
C GLN A 77 -17.74 -22.26 45.39
N ILE A 78 -18.72 -22.72 46.16
CA ILE A 78 -18.51 -23.12 47.56
C ILE A 78 -18.85 -24.59 47.71
N VAL A 79 -17.93 -25.36 48.27
CA VAL A 79 -18.15 -26.77 48.65
C VAL A 79 -17.97 -26.90 50.15
N PHE A 80 -18.92 -27.56 50.79
CA PHE A 80 -18.84 -27.85 52.20
C PHE A 80 -18.29 -29.24 52.47
N ILE A 81 -17.52 -29.37 53.54
CA ILE A 81 -17.01 -30.62 54.06
C ILE A 81 -17.57 -30.81 55.47
N SER A 82 -18.16 -31.96 55.78
CA SER A 82 -18.81 -32.21 57.07
C SER A 82 -18.55 -33.62 57.59
N GLY A 83 -18.19 -33.74 58.87
CA GLY A 83 -18.08 -35.04 59.54
C GLY A 83 -19.40 -35.61 60.08
N HIS A 84 -20.54 -34.98 59.82
CA HIS A 84 -21.85 -35.46 60.26
C HIS A 84 -22.81 -35.60 59.09
N GLU A 85 -23.50 -36.74 59.01
CA GLU A 85 -24.65 -36.99 58.12
C GLU A 85 -25.92 -36.29 58.65
N ASP A 86 -25.85 -34.97 58.87
CA ASP A 86 -27.01 -34.19 59.28
C ASP A 86 -27.71 -33.61 58.04
N PHE A 87 -28.91 -34.11 57.76
CA PHE A 87 -29.77 -33.65 56.67
C PHE A 87 -30.07 -32.14 56.73
N GLY A 88 -30.01 -31.52 57.92
CA GLY A 88 -30.19 -30.09 58.11
C GLY A 88 -29.12 -29.25 57.41
N TYR A 89 -27.85 -29.66 57.48
CA TYR A 89 -26.75 -28.92 56.85
C TYR A 89 -26.77 -29.00 55.33
N ALA A 90 -27.08 -30.18 54.78
CA ALA A 90 -27.23 -30.35 53.34
C ALA A 90 -28.35 -29.45 52.78
N LYS A 91 -29.48 -29.34 53.51
CA LYS A 91 -30.59 -28.47 53.12
C LYS A 91 -30.21 -26.98 53.15
N GLU A 92 -29.46 -26.55 54.15
CA GLU A 92 -29.00 -25.16 54.27
C GLU A 92 -27.92 -24.84 53.21
N ALA A 93 -27.03 -25.77 52.88
CA ALA A 93 -26.05 -25.64 51.79
C ALA A 93 -26.73 -25.43 50.43
N LEU A 94 -27.82 -26.16 50.16
CA LEU A 94 -28.62 -25.96 48.95
C LEU A 94 -29.28 -24.57 48.91
N GLN A 95 -29.76 -24.06 50.06
CA GLN A 95 -30.34 -22.71 50.13
C GLN A 95 -29.31 -21.61 49.84
N LEU A 96 -28.04 -21.82 50.18
CA LEU A 96 -26.95 -20.90 49.86
C LEU A 96 -26.39 -21.08 48.44
N SER A 97 -27.04 -21.90 47.59
CA SER A 97 -26.54 -22.26 46.26
C SER A 97 -25.10 -22.80 46.29
N ALA A 98 -24.79 -23.62 47.29
CA ALA A 98 -23.50 -24.30 47.35
C ALA A 98 -23.34 -25.23 46.13
N SER A 99 -22.11 -25.33 45.66
CA SER A 99 -21.77 -26.07 44.44
C SER A 99 -21.49 -27.55 44.72
N GLY A 100 -21.33 -27.93 45.99
CA GLY A 100 -21.13 -29.31 46.42
C GLY A 100 -21.13 -29.50 47.94
N TYR A 101 -21.22 -30.75 48.36
CA TYR A 101 -21.18 -31.18 49.75
C TYR A 101 -20.44 -32.53 49.84
N LEU A 102 -19.44 -32.64 50.72
CA LEU A 102 -18.61 -33.84 50.93
C LEU A 102 -18.68 -34.29 52.40
N LEU A 103 -18.71 -35.59 52.62
CA LEU A 103 -18.73 -36.19 53.97
C LEU A 103 -17.31 -36.58 54.40
N LYS A 104 -16.93 -36.32 55.66
CA LYS A 104 -15.68 -36.86 56.25
C LYS A 104 -15.92 -38.31 56.73
N PRO A 105 -15.00 -39.26 56.51
CA PRO A 105 -13.73 -39.10 55.79
C PRO A 105 -13.95 -38.93 54.28
N VAL A 106 -13.34 -37.90 53.71
CA VAL A 106 -13.53 -37.54 52.30
C VAL A 106 -12.77 -38.52 51.42
N ASP A 107 -13.49 -39.17 50.49
CA ASP A 107 -12.88 -40.05 49.51
C ASP A 107 -12.08 -39.26 48.45
N ASP A 108 -10.89 -39.76 48.10
CA ASP A 108 -9.98 -39.08 47.17
C ASP A 108 -10.60 -38.97 45.76
N GLY A 109 -11.39 -39.96 45.33
CA GLY A 109 -12.09 -39.97 44.05
C GLY A 109 -13.25 -38.98 44.02
N GLU A 110 -14.08 -38.97 45.07
CA GLU A 110 -15.20 -38.03 45.18
C GLU A 110 -14.74 -36.56 45.21
N LEU A 111 -13.66 -36.27 45.95
CA LEU A 111 -13.07 -34.93 45.98
C LEU A 111 -12.54 -34.53 44.60
N TYR A 112 -11.85 -35.44 43.89
CA TYR A 112 -11.32 -35.18 42.57
C TYR A 112 -12.43 -34.90 41.55
N ASP A 113 -13.44 -35.77 41.48
CA ASP A 113 -14.57 -35.61 40.56
C ASP A 113 -15.32 -34.30 40.82
N MET A 114 -15.49 -33.95 42.10
CA MET A 114 -16.11 -32.69 42.48
C MET A 114 -15.27 -31.49 42.03
N LEU A 115 -13.97 -31.46 42.33
CA LEU A 115 -13.09 -30.38 41.90
C LEU A 115 -12.99 -30.26 40.37
N ALA A 116 -12.92 -31.39 39.66
CA ALA A 116 -12.88 -31.41 38.20
C ALA A 116 -14.15 -30.80 37.59
N SER A 117 -15.34 -31.19 38.06
CA SER A 117 -16.60 -30.63 37.57
C SER A 117 -16.76 -29.14 37.89
N LEU A 118 -16.23 -28.67 39.02
CA LEU A 118 -16.22 -27.25 39.38
C LEU A 118 -15.25 -26.44 38.54
N CYS A 119 -14.06 -26.98 38.26
CA CYS A 119 -13.13 -26.38 37.32
C CYS A 119 -13.78 -26.23 35.94
N GLU A 120 -14.38 -27.29 35.39
CA GLU A 120 -15.07 -27.23 34.09
C GLU A 120 -16.21 -26.19 34.09
N LYS A 121 -17.00 -26.13 35.17
CA LYS A 121 -18.09 -25.16 35.29
C LYS A 121 -17.57 -23.71 35.31
N VAL A 122 -16.51 -23.43 36.06
CA VAL A 122 -15.91 -22.09 36.12
C VAL A 122 -15.19 -21.72 34.82
N GLU A 123 -14.52 -22.68 34.18
CA GLU A 123 -13.90 -22.50 32.86
C GLU A 123 -14.97 -22.16 31.81
N LYS A 124 -16.07 -22.91 31.78
CA LYS A 124 -17.20 -22.70 30.86
C LYS A 124 -17.92 -21.37 31.10
N GLU A 125 -18.14 -20.97 32.36
CA GLU A 125 -18.68 -19.65 32.69
C GLU A 125 -17.73 -18.52 32.26
N ARG A 126 -16.41 -18.72 32.39
CA ARG A 126 -15.39 -17.77 31.91
C ARG A 126 -15.32 -17.72 30.39
N GLU A 127 -15.37 -18.84 29.69
CA GLU A 127 -15.41 -18.92 28.23
C GLU A 127 -16.69 -18.30 27.66
N GLN A 128 -17.83 -18.50 28.33
CA GLN A 128 -19.09 -17.87 27.94
C GLN A 128 -19.07 -16.35 28.17
N ASN A 129 -18.49 -15.88 29.28
CA ASN A 129 -18.29 -14.45 29.52
C ASN A 129 -17.25 -13.83 28.57
N ARG A 130 -16.21 -14.58 28.21
CA ARG A 130 -15.16 -14.17 27.26
C ARG A 130 -15.69 -14.10 25.83
N SER A 131 -16.42 -15.11 25.37
CA SER A 131 -17.05 -15.12 24.04
C SER A 131 -18.14 -14.05 23.90
N VAL A 132 -18.90 -13.78 24.95
CA VAL A 132 -19.86 -12.66 24.98
C VAL A 132 -19.12 -11.32 25.00
N SER A 133 -18.02 -11.17 25.75
CA SER A 133 -17.24 -9.93 25.77
C SER A 133 -16.49 -9.67 24.45
N GLU A 134 -15.92 -10.69 23.80
CA GLU A 134 -15.25 -10.60 22.50
C GLU A 134 -16.27 -10.35 21.37
N ALA A 135 -17.42 -11.03 21.39
CA ALA A 135 -18.53 -10.77 20.45
C ALA A 135 -19.14 -9.37 20.65
N LEU A 136 -19.30 -8.91 21.90
CA LEU A 136 -19.73 -7.54 22.20
C LEU A 136 -18.68 -6.51 21.76
N THR A 137 -17.39 -6.81 21.83
CA THR A 137 -16.33 -5.88 21.38
C THR A 137 -16.33 -5.73 19.85
N LEU A 138 -16.47 -6.82 19.11
CA LEU A 138 -16.59 -6.79 17.64
C LEU A 138 -17.91 -6.14 17.18
N VAL A 139 -19.02 -6.48 17.83
CA VAL A 139 -20.33 -5.86 17.56
C VAL A 139 -20.29 -4.36 17.89
N ASN A 140 -19.64 -3.95 18.98
CA ASN A 140 -19.46 -2.54 19.33
C ASN A 140 -18.54 -1.81 18.34
N GLN A 141 -17.49 -2.44 17.82
CA GLN A 141 -16.61 -1.85 16.81
C GLN A 141 -17.34 -1.61 15.49
N GLU A 142 -18.12 -2.59 14.99
CA GLU A 142 -18.95 -2.39 13.79
C GLU A 142 -20.03 -1.32 14.02
N LEU A 143 -20.69 -1.31 15.18
CA LEU A 143 -21.69 -0.30 15.50
C LEU A 143 -21.07 1.11 15.61
N LEU A 144 -19.86 1.23 16.16
CA LEU A 144 -19.11 2.49 16.22
C LEU A 144 -18.73 2.98 14.83
N LEU A 145 -18.21 2.11 13.95
CA LEU A 145 -17.89 2.48 12.57
C LEU A 145 -19.16 2.90 11.79
N ARG A 146 -20.28 2.19 11.98
CA ARG A 146 -21.56 2.59 11.41
C ARG A 146 -22.01 3.94 11.95
N TRP A 147 -21.90 4.20 13.25
CA TRP A 147 -22.25 5.48 13.85
C TRP A 147 -21.39 6.64 13.37
N PHE A 148 -20.09 6.42 13.17
CA PHE A 148 -19.21 7.40 12.56
C PHE A 148 -19.60 7.76 11.11
N ASN A 149 -20.22 6.81 10.39
CA ASN A 149 -20.63 6.99 8.99
C ASN A 149 -22.10 7.46 8.85
N ASP A 150 -23.01 7.05 9.75
CA ASP A 150 -24.45 7.33 9.72
C ASP A 150 -24.90 8.20 10.90
N HIS A 151 -25.73 9.21 10.64
CA HIS A 151 -26.27 10.12 11.67
C HIS A 151 -27.49 9.52 12.39
N SER A 152 -27.60 8.19 12.44
CA SER A 152 -28.83 7.53 12.89
C SER A 152 -28.98 7.60 14.41
N GLN A 153 -30.06 8.24 14.87
CA GLN A 153 -30.45 8.35 16.28
C GLN A 153 -31.30 7.14 16.74
N GLY A 154 -30.89 5.92 16.40
CA GLY A 154 -31.58 4.69 16.80
C GLY A 154 -31.20 4.18 18.19
N GLU A 155 -31.73 3.03 18.61
CA GLU A 155 -31.43 2.37 19.90
C GLU A 155 -29.93 2.11 20.11
N ALA A 156 -29.18 1.86 19.03
CA ALA A 156 -27.72 1.71 19.06
C ALA A 156 -26.99 2.98 19.57
N HIS A 157 -27.58 4.17 19.40
CA HIS A 157 -26.98 5.43 19.84
C HIS A 157 -26.85 5.51 21.37
N HIS A 158 -27.78 4.92 22.12
CA HIS A 158 -27.71 4.89 23.59
C HIS A 158 -26.56 4.01 24.07
N HIS A 159 -26.42 2.80 23.51
CA HIS A 159 -25.32 1.89 23.84
C HIS A 159 -23.94 2.46 23.47
N ILE A 160 -23.82 3.12 22.32
CA ILE A 160 -22.58 3.81 21.90
C ILE A 160 -22.25 4.97 22.84
N LYS A 161 -23.25 5.72 23.28
CA LYS A 161 -23.06 6.82 24.23
C LYS A 161 -22.55 6.33 25.58
N GLU A 162 -23.06 5.21 26.10
CA GLU A 162 -22.56 4.59 27.33
C GLU A 162 -21.11 4.13 27.19
N PHE A 163 -20.77 3.53 26.04
CA PHE A 163 -19.40 3.09 25.74
C PHE A 163 -18.41 4.26 25.63
N LEU A 164 -18.80 5.37 25.01
CA LEU A 164 -17.94 6.54 24.79
C LEU A 164 -17.88 7.51 25.97
N ALA A 165 -18.84 7.45 26.90
CA ALA A 165 -18.93 8.37 28.04
C ALA A 165 -17.66 8.43 28.91
N PRO A 166 -16.95 7.32 29.21
CA PRO A 166 -15.68 7.37 29.93
C PRO A 166 -14.57 8.11 29.17
N LEU A 167 -14.51 7.93 27.84
CA LEU A 167 -13.49 8.55 26.98
C LEU A 167 -13.69 10.07 26.88
N LEU A 168 -14.94 10.52 26.80
CA LEU A 168 -15.30 11.94 26.66
C LEU A 168 -14.96 12.76 27.92
N ARG A 169 -14.91 12.15 29.11
CA ARG A 169 -14.59 12.85 30.37
C ARG A 169 -13.19 13.44 30.40
N CYS A 170 -12.23 12.78 29.74
CA CYS A 170 -10.83 13.19 29.72
C CYS A 170 -10.47 14.04 28.49
N GLY A 171 -11.42 14.26 27.57
CA GLY A 171 -11.18 14.79 26.24
C GLY A 171 -10.61 13.70 25.32
N THR A 172 -11.20 13.54 24.15
CA THR A 172 -10.81 12.50 23.18
C THR A 172 -10.77 13.08 21.77
N ALA A 173 -10.05 12.41 20.87
CA ALA A 173 -9.97 12.73 19.46
C ALA A 173 -9.92 11.45 18.65
N ALA A 174 -10.45 11.50 17.42
CA ALA A 174 -10.33 10.42 16.47
C ALA A 174 -9.06 10.62 15.61
N ALA A 175 -8.29 9.54 15.44
CA ALA A 175 -7.25 9.45 14.43
C ALA A 175 -7.56 8.28 13.49
N ILE A 176 -7.34 8.47 12.20
CA ILE A 176 -7.47 7.43 11.18
C ILE A 176 -6.08 7.13 10.63
N ILE A 177 -5.69 5.88 10.75
CA ILE A 177 -4.40 5.35 10.31
C ILE A 177 -4.66 4.56 9.03
N GLU A 178 -3.91 4.85 7.98
CA GLU A 178 -3.94 4.11 6.72
C GLU A 178 -2.54 3.58 6.41
N THR A 179 -2.47 2.32 6.00
CA THR A 179 -1.20 1.71 5.56
C THR A 179 -0.90 2.15 4.13
N ASP A 180 0.32 2.63 3.90
CA ASP A 180 0.77 3.12 2.60
C ASP A 180 1.39 1.99 1.78
N ASP A 181 1.21 2.06 0.46
CA ASP A 181 1.88 1.25 -0.56
C ASP A 181 1.57 -0.26 -0.53
N ILE A 182 0.51 -0.68 0.14
CA ILE A 182 0.23 -2.11 0.36
C ILE A 182 -0.07 -2.84 -0.95
N GLU A 183 -0.77 -2.19 -1.88
CA GLU A 183 -1.19 -2.80 -3.16
C GLU A 183 -0.02 -3.14 -4.09
N TRP A 184 1.11 -2.43 -4.00
CA TRP A 184 2.22 -2.58 -4.94
C TRP A 184 3.53 -3.07 -4.31
N LYS A 185 3.76 -2.84 -3.00
CA LYS A 185 4.95 -3.37 -2.32
C LYS A 185 4.80 -4.82 -1.88
N ILE A 186 3.57 -5.31 -1.73
CA ILE A 186 3.30 -6.62 -1.17
C ILE A 186 2.52 -7.47 -2.18
N ALA A 187 3.01 -8.67 -2.44
CA ALA A 187 2.33 -9.63 -3.31
C ALA A 187 0.94 -9.95 -2.77
N GLU A 188 -0.03 -10.14 -3.67
CA GLU A 188 -1.44 -10.38 -3.32
C GLU A 188 -1.64 -11.49 -2.30
N GLU A 189 -0.91 -12.58 -2.48
CA GLU A 189 -0.94 -13.78 -1.63
C GLU A 189 -0.43 -13.51 -0.21
N GLU A 190 0.46 -12.53 -0.03
CA GLU A 190 1.08 -12.19 1.26
C GLU A 190 0.38 -11.02 1.96
N ARG A 191 -0.45 -10.23 1.26
CA ARG A 191 -1.09 -9.01 1.80
C ARG A 191 -1.84 -9.29 3.11
N HIS A 192 -2.61 -10.37 3.17
CA HIS A 192 -3.40 -10.71 4.35
C HIS A 192 -2.52 -10.99 5.58
N GLY A 193 -1.41 -11.71 5.40
CA GLY A 193 -0.45 -11.99 6.46
C GLY A 193 0.23 -10.73 6.99
N TYR A 194 0.68 -9.85 6.08
CA TYR A 194 1.27 -8.56 6.45
C TYR A 194 0.28 -7.66 7.18
N MET A 195 -0.95 -7.55 6.67
CA MET A 195 -1.99 -6.75 7.33
C MET A 195 -2.32 -7.26 8.73
N THR A 196 -2.37 -8.57 8.93
CA THR A 196 -2.57 -9.16 10.25
C THR A 196 -1.43 -8.80 11.21
N ASN A 197 -0.18 -8.82 10.73
CA ASN A 197 0.98 -8.47 11.54
C ASN A 197 1.04 -6.98 11.88
N ILE A 198 0.69 -6.11 10.93
CA ILE A 198 0.61 -4.66 11.14
C ILE A 198 -0.52 -4.32 12.12
N SER A 199 -1.70 -4.95 11.98
CA SER A 199 -2.81 -4.77 12.94
C SER A 199 -2.37 -5.10 14.36
N ARG A 200 -1.78 -6.29 14.56
CA ARG A 200 -1.29 -6.74 15.86
C ARG A 200 -0.21 -5.81 16.42
N PHE A 201 0.67 -5.28 15.56
CA PHE A 201 1.70 -4.34 15.98
C PHE A 201 1.10 -3.02 16.47
N ILE A 202 0.13 -2.45 15.73
CA ILE A 202 -0.55 -1.21 16.11
C ILE A 202 -1.36 -1.42 17.40
N GLU A 203 -2.04 -2.56 17.54
CA GLU A 203 -2.77 -2.94 18.76
C GLU A 203 -1.84 -3.00 19.98
N ASN A 204 -0.74 -3.74 19.87
CA ASN A 204 0.24 -3.86 20.96
C ASN A 204 0.83 -2.48 21.32
N PHE A 205 1.19 -1.66 20.33
CA PHE A 205 1.71 -0.32 20.57
C PHE A 205 0.68 0.56 21.30
N ALA A 206 -0.59 0.51 20.89
CA ALA A 206 -1.66 1.27 21.52
C ALA A 206 -1.88 0.85 22.98
N GLN A 207 -1.83 -0.45 23.27
CA GLN A 207 -1.96 -1.02 24.61
C GLN A 207 -0.76 -0.67 25.50
N GLU A 208 0.47 -0.93 25.06
CA GLU A 208 1.69 -0.67 25.84
C GLU A 208 1.85 0.80 26.23
N LYS A 209 1.47 1.71 25.31
CA LYS A 209 1.60 3.16 25.52
C LYS A 209 0.35 3.80 26.12
N ASN A 210 -0.73 3.02 26.33
CA ASN A 210 -2.05 3.49 26.76
C ASN A 210 -2.54 4.69 25.93
N ILE A 211 -2.39 4.60 24.61
CA ILE A 211 -2.71 5.68 23.67
C ILE A 211 -4.22 5.88 23.54
N GLY A 212 -4.97 4.78 23.49
CA GLY A 212 -6.37 4.83 23.15
C GLY A 212 -6.96 3.48 22.74
N THR A 213 -8.24 3.52 22.40
CA THR A 213 -8.98 2.37 21.90
C THR A 213 -8.82 2.26 20.39
N LEU A 214 -8.28 1.14 19.91
CA LEU A 214 -8.16 0.85 18.48
C LEU A 214 -9.42 0.13 17.96
N ILE A 215 -9.88 0.55 16.80
CA ILE A 215 -10.98 -0.03 16.05
C ILE A 215 -10.45 -0.38 14.67
N ILE A 216 -10.53 -1.66 14.30
CA ILE A 216 -10.10 -2.12 12.97
C ILE A 216 -11.23 -1.83 11.99
N SER A 217 -10.92 -1.10 10.91
CA SER A 217 -11.85 -0.84 9.81
C SER A 217 -11.51 -1.74 8.61
N HIS A 218 -12.42 -1.81 7.65
CA HIS A 218 -12.14 -2.39 6.33
C HIS A 218 -11.09 -1.54 5.57
N ASP A 219 -10.44 -2.17 4.58
CA ASP A 219 -9.53 -1.55 3.59
C ASP A 219 -8.24 -0.93 4.16
N SER A 220 -7.51 -1.68 5.00
CA SER A 220 -6.18 -1.26 5.52
C SER A 220 -6.19 0.01 6.37
N ARG A 221 -7.36 0.32 6.97
CA ARG A 221 -7.57 1.47 7.84
C ARG A 221 -7.84 1.06 9.28
N PHE A 222 -7.36 1.88 10.20
CA PHE A 222 -7.60 1.74 11.64
C PHE A 222 -8.09 3.08 12.19
N VAL A 223 -9.05 3.03 13.10
CA VAL A 223 -9.54 4.21 13.83
C VAL A 223 -9.06 4.10 15.27
N LEU A 224 -8.42 5.15 15.76
CA LEU A 224 -7.86 5.21 17.10
C LEU A 224 -8.53 6.36 17.86
N LEU A 225 -9.18 6.02 18.97
CA LEU A 225 -9.83 6.98 19.85
C LEU A 225 -8.92 7.28 21.03
N SER A 226 -8.44 8.52 21.12
CA SER A 226 -7.47 8.91 22.14
C SER A 226 -8.04 8.82 23.56
N THR A 227 -7.24 8.28 24.48
CA THR A 227 -7.47 8.32 25.94
C THR A 227 -6.50 9.25 26.66
N VAL A 228 -5.65 9.95 25.92
CA VAL A 228 -4.58 10.80 26.46
C VAL A 228 -4.72 12.24 25.98
N GLN A 229 -4.04 13.16 26.67
CA GLN A 229 -4.03 14.58 26.29
C GLN A 229 -3.41 14.83 24.90
N GLU A 230 -3.84 15.91 24.25
CA GLU A 230 -3.52 16.22 22.84
C GLU A 230 -2.02 16.21 22.50
N GLU A 231 -1.19 16.83 23.33
CA GLU A 231 0.25 16.89 23.11
C GLU A 231 0.88 15.49 23.13
N ARG A 232 0.50 14.68 24.12
CA ARG A 232 0.96 13.30 24.26
C ARG A 232 0.45 12.42 23.14
N PHE A 233 -0.81 12.57 22.73
CA PHE A 233 -1.39 11.82 21.61
C PHE A 233 -0.63 12.11 20.31
N THR A 234 -0.42 13.40 20.01
CA THR A 234 0.34 13.82 18.83
C THR A 234 1.74 13.23 18.79
N SER A 235 2.46 13.27 19.93
CA SER A 235 3.80 12.67 20.04
C SER A 235 3.77 11.18 19.77
N LEU A 236 2.82 10.46 20.39
CA LEU A 236 2.69 9.01 20.28
C LEU A 236 2.29 8.56 18.87
N LEU A 237 1.47 9.34 18.14
CA LEU A 237 1.18 9.08 16.73
C LEU A 237 2.43 9.25 15.86
N GLY A 238 3.28 10.25 16.15
CA GLY A 238 4.58 10.41 15.49
C GLY A 238 5.52 9.23 15.76
N GLU A 239 5.57 8.75 17.01
CA GLU A 239 6.32 7.55 17.38
C GLU A 239 5.78 6.30 16.67
N LEU A 240 4.47 6.16 16.53
CA LEU A 240 3.85 5.03 15.83
C LEU A 240 4.26 5.00 14.34
N ILE A 241 4.26 6.15 13.66
CA ILE A 241 4.70 6.27 12.26
C ILE A 241 6.15 5.79 12.13
N LEU A 242 7.04 6.23 13.03
CA LEU A 242 8.43 5.79 13.04
C LEU A 242 8.56 4.31 13.34
N ALA A 243 7.83 3.80 14.33
CA ALA A 243 7.88 2.41 14.75
C ALA A 243 7.46 1.46 13.61
N VAL A 244 6.36 1.77 12.92
CA VAL A 244 5.91 0.98 11.76
C VAL A 244 6.93 1.04 10.62
N ARG A 245 7.46 2.23 10.30
CA ARG A 245 8.49 2.40 9.27
C ARG A 245 9.76 1.58 9.54
N HIS A 246 10.11 1.37 10.81
CA HIS A 246 11.28 0.57 11.19
C HIS A 246 10.99 -0.95 11.22
N ALA A 247 9.76 -1.33 11.54
CA ALA A 247 9.37 -2.74 11.68
C ALA A 247 8.91 -3.38 10.36
N PHE A 248 8.42 -2.59 9.41
CA PHE A 248 7.79 -3.08 8.18
C PHE A 248 8.33 -2.38 6.92
N PRO A 249 8.23 -3.01 5.73
CA PRO A 249 8.61 -2.40 4.45
C PRO A 249 7.63 -1.33 3.96
N VAL A 250 6.51 -1.14 4.66
CA VAL A 250 5.46 -0.16 4.40
C VAL A 250 5.51 0.97 5.42
N THR A 251 4.88 2.08 5.09
CA THR A 251 4.70 3.21 6.01
C THR A 251 3.22 3.37 6.36
N ILE A 252 2.92 4.24 7.32
CA ILE A 252 1.54 4.61 7.62
C ILE A 252 1.39 6.13 7.54
N THR A 253 0.22 6.57 7.11
CA THR A 253 -0.19 7.97 7.16
C THR A 253 -1.38 8.10 8.10
N ILE A 254 -1.34 9.11 8.97
CA ILE A 254 -2.35 9.30 10.03
C ILE A 254 -3.03 10.65 9.83
N GLY A 255 -4.35 10.66 9.68
CA GLY A 255 -5.18 11.85 9.77
C GLY A 255 -5.76 11.99 11.17
N THR A 256 -5.77 13.19 11.76
CA THR A 256 -6.31 13.42 13.12
C THR A 256 -7.35 14.53 13.12
N GLY A 257 -8.41 14.34 13.90
CA GLY A 257 -9.38 15.39 14.19
C GLY A 257 -9.04 16.20 15.43
N MET A 258 -9.85 17.23 15.68
CA MET A 258 -9.76 18.04 16.89
C MET A 258 -10.19 17.26 18.14
N TYR A 259 -9.67 17.70 19.30
CA TYR A 259 -10.09 17.20 20.59
C TYR A 259 -11.48 17.70 20.98
N THR A 260 -12.23 16.84 21.67
CA THR A 260 -13.57 17.15 22.13
C THR A 260 -13.95 16.38 23.40
N ASN A 261 -14.91 16.96 24.13
CA ASN A 261 -15.52 16.36 25.32
C ASN A 261 -17.01 16.06 25.07
N GLU A 262 -17.49 16.30 23.85
CA GLU A 262 -18.88 16.11 23.46
C GLU A 262 -19.01 14.98 22.43
N LEU A 263 -20.10 14.21 22.52
CA LEU A 263 -20.37 13.12 21.58
C LEU A 263 -20.50 13.61 20.13
N SER A 264 -21.18 14.74 19.93
CA SER A 264 -21.28 15.44 18.63
C SER A 264 -19.92 15.87 18.10
N GLY A 265 -19.05 16.37 18.98
CA GLY A 265 -17.70 16.78 18.62
C GLY A 265 -16.81 15.61 18.23
N LEU A 266 -17.05 14.40 18.73
CA LEU A 266 -16.28 13.21 18.33
C LEU A 266 -16.62 12.76 16.91
N HIS A 267 -17.89 12.89 16.51
CA HIS A 267 -18.29 12.67 15.13
C HIS A 267 -17.60 13.65 14.17
N GLU A 268 -17.54 14.92 14.56
CA GLU A 268 -16.82 15.94 13.80
C GLU A 268 -15.29 15.71 13.80
N SER A 269 -14.72 15.27 14.92
CA SER A 269 -13.31 14.86 15.02
C SER A 269 -13.01 13.72 14.03
N TYR A 270 -13.87 12.70 13.94
CA TYR A 270 -13.70 11.62 12.97
C TYR A 270 -13.77 12.12 11.52
N ARG A 271 -14.74 12.98 11.20
CA ARG A 271 -14.84 13.61 9.86
C ARG A 271 -13.61 14.44 9.51
N GLN A 272 -13.09 15.20 10.47
CA GLN A 272 -11.85 15.95 10.30
C GLN A 272 -10.65 15.03 10.08
N ALA A 273 -10.56 13.93 10.82
CA ALA A 273 -9.53 12.91 10.60
C ALA A 273 -9.62 12.31 9.19
N GLN A 274 -10.83 12.03 8.68
CA GLN A 274 -11.05 11.58 7.30
C GLN A 274 -10.61 12.64 6.29
N ALA A 275 -10.98 13.91 6.49
CA ALA A 275 -10.60 15.02 5.62
C ALA A 275 -9.09 15.31 5.67
N ALA A 276 -8.45 15.16 6.83
CA ALA A 276 -7.01 15.27 6.98
C ALA A 276 -6.29 14.11 6.26
N LEU A 277 -6.79 12.89 6.39
CA LEU A 277 -6.24 11.74 5.71
C LEU A 277 -6.42 11.83 4.18
N SER A 278 -7.54 12.35 3.69
CA SER A 278 -7.73 12.55 2.23
C SER A 278 -6.73 13.54 1.63
N ALA A 279 -6.20 14.48 2.42
CA ALA A 279 -5.12 15.36 2.02
C ALA A 279 -3.76 14.65 1.84
N LYS A 280 -3.61 13.38 2.27
CA LYS A 280 -2.46 12.50 1.93
C LYS A 280 -2.17 12.51 0.44
N TRP A 281 -3.21 12.54 -0.39
CA TRP A 281 -3.12 12.61 -1.83
C TRP A 281 -2.24 13.76 -2.34
N LEU A 282 -2.30 14.92 -1.68
CA LEU A 282 -1.57 16.14 -2.02
C LEU A 282 -0.28 16.30 -1.19
N LEU A 283 -0.33 15.99 0.10
CA LEU A 283 0.77 16.22 1.03
C LEU A 283 1.82 15.11 0.99
N GLY A 284 1.45 13.91 0.55
CA GLY A 284 2.30 12.73 0.53
C GLY A 284 2.15 11.82 1.75
N LYS A 285 2.84 10.67 1.68
CA LYS A 285 2.79 9.55 2.62
C LYS A 285 3.63 9.75 3.89
N ASN A 286 3.59 8.76 4.79
CA ASN A 286 4.47 8.60 5.95
C ASN A 286 4.51 9.83 6.89
N ARG A 287 3.34 10.33 7.28
CA ARG A 287 3.21 11.55 8.10
C ARG A 287 1.91 11.63 8.88
N LEU A 288 1.91 12.56 9.83
CA LEU A 288 0.73 12.99 10.56
C LEU A 288 0.11 14.22 9.89
N ILE A 289 -1.20 14.20 9.63
CA ILE A 289 -1.95 15.29 9.01
C ILE A 289 -3.07 15.71 9.98
N LYS A 290 -3.07 16.99 10.39
CA LYS A 290 -4.02 17.51 11.38
C LYS A 290 -5.12 18.41 10.80
N ASP A 291 -4.90 18.93 9.59
CA ASP A 291 -5.72 20.02 9.06
C ASP A 291 -5.87 19.86 7.54
N GLY A 292 -6.99 19.24 7.13
CA GLY A 292 -7.33 19.06 5.72
C GLY A 292 -7.81 20.35 5.03
N SER A 293 -7.99 21.45 5.77
CA SER A 293 -8.59 22.70 5.26
C SER A 293 -7.60 23.66 4.59
N LYS A 294 -6.28 23.41 4.71
CA LYS A 294 -5.24 24.38 4.32
C LYS A 294 -4.86 24.42 2.83
N SER A 295 -5.49 23.62 1.98
CA SER A 295 -5.33 23.76 0.53
C SER A 295 -6.65 24.08 -0.14
N SER A 296 -7.26 25.20 0.23
CA SER A 296 -8.19 25.91 -0.64
C SER A 296 -7.40 26.96 -1.44
N PRO A 297 -7.00 26.64 -2.66
CA PRO A 297 -6.39 27.61 -3.53
C PRO A 297 -7.32 28.73 -3.93
N LYS A 298 -6.87 29.95 -3.65
CA LYS A 298 -7.45 31.16 -4.20
C LYS A 298 -7.20 31.17 -5.70
N GLY A 299 -8.29 31.30 -6.46
CA GLY A 299 -8.35 31.20 -7.91
C GLY A 299 -7.21 31.90 -8.64
N ALA A 300 -6.44 31.11 -9.37
CA ALA A 300 -5.71 31.56 -10.54
C ALA A 300 -6.46 31.04 -11.77
N LEU A 301 -6.48 31.82 -12.85
CA LEU A 301 -7.05 31.38 -14.13
C LEU A 301 -6.45 30.03 -14.53
N ALA A 302 -7.31 29.06 -14.82
CA ALA A 302 -6.87 27.76 -15.32
C ALA A 302 -6.02 27.99 -16.59
N PRO A 303 -4.77 27.46 -16.64
CA PRO A 303 -3.99 27.50 -17.87
C PRO A 303 -4.76 26.79 -18.98
N ASN A 304 -4.58 27.25 -20.22
CA ASN A 304 -5.16 26.54 -21.35
C ASN A 304 -4.49 25.15 -21.45
N ILE A 305 -5.23 24.11 -21.03
CA ILE A 305 -4.76 22.72 -21.04
C ILE A 305 -4.33 22.35 -22.46
N GLU A 306 -5.06 22.83 -23.47
CA GLU A 306 -4.81 22.54 -24.88
C GLU A 306 -3.42 23.04 -25.31
N GLU A 307 -3.06 24.29 -24.96
CA GLU A 307 -1.76 24.87 -25.27
C GLU A 307 -0.61 24.11 -24.59
N SER A 308 -0.81 23.71 -23.33
CA SER A 308 0.21 22.96 -22.58
C SER A 308 0.42 21.56 -23.15
N VAL A 309 -0.65 20.88 -23.57
CA VAL A 309 -0.57 19.56 -24.19
C VAL A 309 0.03 19.65 -25.59
N GLU A 310 -0.30 20.68 -26.38
CA GLU A 310 0.30 20.91 -27.70
C GLU A 310 1.82 21.15 -27.60
N ARG A 311 2.25 22.00 -26.66
CA ARG A 311 3.68 22.22 -26.38
C ARG A 311 4.36 20.93 -25.92
N MET A 312 3.69 20.13 -25.08
CA MET A 312 4.21 18.84 -24.62
C MET A 312 4.37 17.85 -25.79
N LEU A 313 3.42 17.80 -26.72
CA LEU A 313 3.52 16.96 -27.92
C LEU A 313 4.71 17.38 -28.79
N GLN A 314 4.93 18.68 -29.00
CA GLN A 314 6.11 19.15 -29.74
C GLN A 314 7.41 18.68 -29.06
N ALA A 315 7.51 18.84 -27.75
CA ALA A 315 8.67 18.37 -26.98
C ALA A 315 8.88 16.85 -27.08
N ILE A 316 7.80 16.05 -27.06
CA ILE A 316 7.83 14.60 -27.26
C ILE A 316 8.41 14.25 -28.64
N LEU A 317 8.00 14.96 -29.69
CA LEU A 317 8.47 14.72 -31.06
C LEU A 317 9.92 15.16 -31.29
N GLU A 318 10.40 16.12 -30.52
CA GLU A 318 11.75 16.69 -30.60
C GLU A 318 12.74 16.04 -29.61
N TYR A 319 12.27 15.10 -28.78
CA TYR A 319 13.06 14.46 -27.72
C TYR A 319 13.56 15.45 -26.65
N ASP A 320 12.79 16.51 -26.38
CA ASP A 320 13.06 17.49 -25.31
C ASP A 320 12.40 17.06 -23.99
N LEU A 321 13.11 16.21 -23.24
CA LEU A 321 12.62 15.66 -21.97
C LEU A 321 12.40 16.73 -20.89
N VAL A 322 13.14 17.84 -20.94
CA VAL A 322 13.02 18.93 -19.95
C VAL A 322 11.71 19.67 -20.15
N THR A 323 11.38 20.02 -21.39
CA THR A 323 10.11 20.70 -21.68
C THR A 323 8.90 19.82 -21.40
N ILE A 324 9.00 18.50 -21.61
CA ILE A 324 7.93 17.55 -21.23
C ILE A 324 7.65 17.64 -19.72
N ASP A 325 8.71 17.60 -18.90
CA ASP A 325 8.57 17.67 -17.45
C ASP A 325 8.01 19.02 -16.98
N ASP A 326 8.51 20.12 -17.54
CA ASP A 326 8.00 21.46 -17.24
C ASP A 326 6.51 21.61 -17.55
N CYS A 327 6.05 21.03 -18.67
CA CYS A 327 4.63 21.04 -19.04
C CYS A 327 3.78 20.22 -18.05
N LEU A 328 4.27 19.03 -17.65
CA LEU A 328 3.60 18.21 -16.64
C LEU A 328 3.51 18.93 -15.30
N LEU A 329 4.63 19.47 -14.80
CA LEU A 329 4.66 20.22 -13.55
C LEU A 329 3.74 21.44 -13.60
N LYS A 330 3.66 22.17 -14.73
CA LYS A 330 2.72 23.29 -14.88
C LYS A 330 1.27 22.85 -14.80
N LEU A 331 0.91 21.74 -15.46
CA LEU A 331 -0.45 21.20 -15.46
C LEU A 331 -0.91 20.73 -14.08
N PHE A 332 0.00 20.21 -13.25
CA PHE A 332 -0.32 19.70 -11.92
C PHE A 332 -0.11 20.73 -10.79
N ASN A 333 0.84 21.66 -10.91
CA ASN A 333 1.11 22.69 -9.87
C ASN A 333 0.21 23.93 -9.96
N ARG A 334 -0.29 24.32 -11.14
CA ARG A 334 -1.12 25.54 -11.30
C ARG A 334 -2.62 25.27 -11.32
N ASN A 335 -3.04 24.00 -11.44
CA ASN A 335 -4.42 23.58 -11.25
C ASN A 335 -4.70 23.34 -9.78
N VAL A 336 -4.57 24.40 -9.00
CA VAL A 336 -5.00 24.41 -7.62
C VAL A 336 -6.53 24.67 -7.68
N SER A 337 -7.25 23.66 -8.14
CA SER A 337 -8.66 23.36 -7.86
C SER A 337 -8.85 21.85 -7.69
N ILE A 338 -7.78 21.05 -7.88
CA ILE A 338 -7.72 19.63 -7.62
C ILE A 338 -7.86 19.44 -6.11
N SER A 339 -9.09 19.23 -5.67
CA SER A 339 -9.39 18.96 -4.26
C SER A 339 -9.64 17.47 -4.05
N GLN A 340 -9.96 16.74 -5.13
CA GLN A 340 -10.34 15.34 -5.08
C GLN A 340 -9.55 14.48 -6.06
N LYS A 341 -9.40 13.18 -5.74
CA LYS A 341 -8.76 12.16 -6.60
C LYS A 341 -9.33 12.18 -8.03
N LYS A 342 -10.65 12.41 -8.14
CA LYS A 342 -11.39 12.47 -9.41
C LYS A 342 -10.89 13.55 -10.37
N ASP A 343 -10.59 14.74 -9.86
CA ASP A 343 -10.17 15.88 -10.69
C ASP A 343 -8.86 15.57 -11.44
N ILE A 344 -7.98 14.77 -10.83
CA ILE A 344 -6.73 14.34 -11.45
C ILE A 344 -6.97 13.31 -12.53
N TYR A 345 -7.82 12.32 -12.27
CA TYR A 345 -8.14 11.35 -13.31
C TYR A 345 -8.77 12.03 -14.53
N ASP A 346 -9.66 12.99 -14.30
CA ASP A 346 -10.24 13.80 -15.37
C ASP A 346 -9.15 14.61 -16.11
N LEU A 347 -8.17 15.17 -15.40
CA LEU A 347 -7.04 15.86 -16.02
C LEU A 347 -6.16 14.90 -16.85
N ILE A 348 -5.81 13.73 -16.31
CA ILE A 348 -5.02 12.71 -17.03
C ILE A 348 -5.75 12.29 -18.29
N ILE A 349 -7.05 11.97 -18.19
CA ILE A 349 -7.87 11.57 -19.33
C ILE A 349 -7.89 12.67 -20.39
N ARG A 350 -7.99 13.94 -20.00
CA ARG A 350 -7.93 15.07 -20.95
C ARG A 350 -6.58 15.16 -21.64
N ILE A 351 -5.47 15.06 -20.88
CA ILE A 351 -4.10 15.10 -21.41
C ILE A 351 -3.90 13.95 -22.41
N THR A 352 -4.19 12.72 -22.00
CA THR A 352 -3.96 11.52 -22.83
C THR A 352 -4.86 11.47 -24.05
N SER A 353 -6.13 11.86 -23.91
CA SER A 353 -7.08 11.88 -25.04
C SER A 353 -6.69 12.92 -26.09
N LYS A 354 -6.28 14.13 -25.66
CA LYS A 354 -5.84 15.18 -26.57
C LYS A 354 -4.54 14.78 -27.27
N LEU A 355 -3.56 14.29 -26.51
CA LEU A 355 -2.28 13.83 -27.04
C LEU A 355 -2.47 12.65 -28.02
N HIS A 356 -3.38 11.72 -27.72
CA HIS A 356 -3.76 10.64 -28.62
C HIS A 356 -4.38 11.17 -29.92
N ALA A 357 -5.33 12.10 -29.84
CA ALA A 357 -5.97 12.69 -31.01
C ALA A 357 -4.96 13.38 -31.94
N ASP A 358 -3.99 14.11 -31.36
CA ASP A 358 -2.97 14.81 -32.14
C ASP A 358 -1.89 13.86 -32.70
N LEU A 359 -1.62 12.73 -32.05
CA LEU A 359 -0.78 11.66 -32.60
C LEU A 359 -1.46 10.92 -33.74
N LEU A 360 -2.78 10.69 -33.66
CA LEU A 360 -3.55 10.04 -34.75
C LEU A 360 -3.49 10.85 -36.04
N GLN A 361 -3.50 12.19 -35.96
CA GLN A 361 -3.30 13.06 -37.12
C GLN A 361 -1.94 12.84 -37.81
N ARG A 362 -0.98 12.23 -37.11
CA ARG A 362 0.37 11.89 -37.58
C ARG A 362 0.56 10.40 -37.85
N ASN A 363 -0.53 9.62 -37.91
CA ASN A 363 -0.52 8.17 -38.05
C ASN A 363 0.24 7.43 -36.92
N GLU A 364 0.23 7.99 -35.71
CA GLU A 364 0.78 7.37 -34.51
C GLU A 364 -0.35 7.05 -33.52
N ASN A 365 -0.28 5.90 -32.87
CA ASN A 365 -1.26 5.48 -31.86
C ASN A 365 -0.61 5.43 -30.48
N LEU A 366 -0.99 6.37 -29.60
CA LEU A 366 -0.51 6.44 -28.22
C LEU A 366 -0.62 5.10 -27.46
N TYR A 367 -1.79 4.48 -27.51
CA TYR A 367 -2.11 3.30 -26.71
C TYR A 367 -1.32 2.08 -27.19
N GLU A 368 -1.13 1.93 -28.50
CA GLU A 368 -0.31 0.87 -29.08
C GLU A 368 1.17 1.06 -28.76
N LEU A 369 1.70 2.29 -28.89
CA LEU A 369 3.10 2.60 -28.61
C LEU A 369 3.45 2.31 -27.15
N LEU A 370 2.60 2.74 -26.22
CA LEU A 370 2.81 2.55 -24.78
C LEU A 370 2.25 1.24 -24.23
N LYS A 371 1.67 0.39 -25.09
CA LYS A 371 1.03 -0.89 -24.73
C LYS A 371 0.01 -0.75 -23.60
N TRP A 372 -0.83 0.28 -23.68
CA TRP A 372 -1.91 0.48 -22.73
C TRP A 372 -3.09 -0.41 -23.13
N GLU A 373 -3.53 -1.29 -22.22
CA GLU A 373 -4.66 -2.20 -22.44
C GLU A 373 -5.99 -1.47 -22.65
N SER A 374 -6.09 -0.24 -22.13
CA SER A 374 -7.28 0.61 -22.28
C SER A 374 -6.92 2.09 -22.20
N HIS A 375 -7.95 2.94 -22.41
CA HIS A 375 -7.86 4.39 -22.26
C HIS A 375 -7.59 4.82 -20.80
N GLN A 376 -7.75 3.89 -19.84
CA GLN A 376 -7.53 4.10 -18.41
C GLN A 376 -6.68 2.96 -17.83
N PRO A 377 -5.35 3.12 -17.78
CA PRO A 377 -4.48 2.10 -17.19
C PRO A 377 -4.91 1.83 -15.73
N ALA A 378 -5.24 0.58 -15.42
CA ALA A 378 -5.72 0.18 -14.08
C ALA A 378 -4.74 0.57 -12.96
N VAL A 379 -3.45 0.65 -13.29
CA VAL A 379 -2.37 1.12 -12.42
C VAL A 379 -2.64 2.52 -11.85
N LEU A 380 -3.36 3.39 -12.57
CA LEU A 380 -3.71 4.72 -12.08
C LEU A 380 -4.53 4.68 -10.78
N PHE A 381 -5.38 3.66 -10.61
CA PHE A 381 -6.22 3.53 -9.42
C PHE A 381 -5.45 3.07 -8.17
N GLN A 382 -4.29 2.44 -8.38
CA GLN A 382 -3.41 1.94 -7.32
C GLN A 382 -2.53 3.04 -6.73
N PHE A 383 -2.40 4.18 -7.39
CA PHE A 383 -1.62 5.29 -6.85
C PHE A 383 -2.35 5.95 -5.68
N GLU A 384 -1.55 6.39 -4.71
CA GLU A 384 -1.99 7.00 -3.45
C GLU A 384 -1.66 8.48 -3.35
N THR A 385 -0.79 9.01 -4.24
CA THR A 385 -0.42 10.43 -4.25
C THR A 385 -0.35 11.01 -5.66
N MET A 386 -0.48 12.32 -5.76
CA MET A 386 -0.22 13.06 -7.01
C MET A 386 1.19 12.83 -7.54
N ASP A 387 2.18 12.77 -6.67
CA ASP A 387 3.58 12.61 -7.04
C ASP A 387 3.83 11.24 -7.69
N ASP A 388 3.16 10.18 -7.20
CA ASP A 388 3.23 8.85 -7.82
C ASP A 388 2.69 8.89 -9.27
N ILE A 389 1.54 9.53 -9.46
CA ILE A 389 0.92 9.71 -10.78
C ILE A 389 1.82 10.53 -11.71
N LEU A 390 2.32 11.67 -11.22
CA LEU A 390 3.19 12.56 -11.99
C LEU A 390 4.44 11.83 -12.46
N SER A 391 5.08 11.10 -11.54
CA SER A 391 6.28 10.31 -11.83
C SER A 391 5.99 9.21 -12.87
N TRP A 392 4.85 8.54 -12.73
CA TRP A 392 4.40 7.54 -13.69
C TRP A 392 4.15 8.15 -15.07
N LEU A 393 3.42 9.27 -15.15
CA LEU A 393 3.08 9.93 -16.40
C LEU A 393 4.32 10.48 -17.11
N ARG A 394 5.24 11.09 -16.36
CA ARG A 394 6.56 11.53 -16.84
C ARG A 394 7.32 10.38 -17.50
N ARG A 395 7.44 9.24 -16.81
CA ARG A 395 8.12 8.07 -17.34
C ARG A 395 7.49 7.59 -18.65
N ARG A 396 6.16 7.58 -18.74
CA ARG A 396 5.44 7.17 -19.95
C ARG A 396 5.63 8.13 -21.12
N PHE A 397 5.66 9.43 -20.87
CA PHE A 397 5.90 10.40 -21.93
C PHE A 397 7.36 10.42 -22.40
N PHE A 398 8.31 10.12 -21.51
CA PHE A 398 9.71 9.90 -21.91
C PHE A 398 9.87 8.64 -22.78
N GLU A 399 9.24 7.53 -22.38
CA GLU A 399 9.19 6.29 -23.17
C GLU A 399 8.55 6.53 -24.54
N LEU A 400 7.44 7.27 -24.59
CA LEU A 400 6.79 7.65 -25.84
C LEU A 400 7.73 8.45 -26.75
N SER A 401 8.44 9.44 -26.18
CA SER A 401 9.39 10.26 -26.92
C SER A 401 10.53 9.42 -27.49
N GLU A 402 11.06 8.47 -26.71
CA GLU A 402 12.09 7.53 -27.16
C GLU A 402 11.59 6.63 -28.30
N LEU A 403 10.40 6.04 -28.16
CA LEU A 403 9.82 5.19 -29.19
C LEU A 403 9.62 5.93 -30.52
N LEU A 404 9.09 7.16 -30.46
CA LEU A 404 8.88 8.00 -31.64
C LEU A 404 10.21 8.43 -32.27
N TYR A 405 11.19 8.79 -31.45
CA TYR A 405 12.52 9.16 -31.90
C TYR A 405 13.21 8.00 -32.63
N VAL A 406 13.24 6.80 -32.03
CA VAL A 406 13.85 5.61 -32.62
C VAL A 406 13.13 5.20 -33.91
N LYS A 407 11.79 5.27 -33.93
CA LYS A 407 10.99 4.98 -35.14
C LYS A 407 11.33 5.93 -36.29
N LYS A 408 11.44 7.24 -35.99
CA LYS A 408 11.81 8.27 -36.97
C LYS A 408 13.23 8.07 -37.51
N GLN A 409 14.19 7.75 -36.66
CA GLN A 409 15.57 7.44 -37.08
C GLN A 409 15.62 6.19 -37.97
N LYS A 410 14.87 5.14 -37.62
CA LYS A 410 14.77 3.93 -38.45
C LYS A 410 14.16 4.21 -39.83
N GLN A 411 13.18 5.11 -39.92
CA GLN A 411 12.59 5.53 -41.20
C GLN A 411 13.59 6.33 -42.05
N LYS A 412 14.32 7.29 -41.44
CA LYS A 412 15.39 8.04 -42.11
C LYS A 412 16.44 7.11 -42.72
N ARG A 413 16.93 6.15 -41.94
CA ARG A 413 17.92 5.17 -42.39
C ARG A 413 17.40 4.31 -43.54
N LYS A 414 16.17 3.79 -43.45
CA LYS A 414 15.55 3.03 -44.55
C LYS A 414 15.43 3.84 -45.83
N LEU A 415 15.04 5.11 -45.73
CA LEU A 415 14.96 5.99 -46.90
C LEU A 415 16.34 6.16 -47.56
N VAL A 416 17.41 6.34 -46.77
CA VAL A 416 18.78 6.42 -47.31
C VAL A 416 19.21 5.09 -47.94
N GLU A 417 18.88 3.95 -47.33
CA GLU A 417 19.14 2.62 -47.92
C GLU A 417 18.42 2.44 -49.27
N GLU A 418 17.16 2.88 -49.40
CA GLU A 418 16.41 2.87 -50.66
C GLU A 418 17.00 3.82 -51.70
N ILE A 419 17.46 5.00 -51.29
CA ILE A 419 18.18 5.94 -52.17
C ILE A 419 19.46 5.28 -52.70
N ILE A 420 20.26 4.64 -51.84
CA ILE A 420 21.49 3.96 -52.26
C ILE A 420 21.18 2.87 -53.29
N LYS A 421 20.15 2.04 -53.05
CA LYS A 421 19.72 1.02 -54.00
C LYS A 421 19.28 1.61 -55.35
N TYR A 422 18.50 2.70 -55.31
CA TYR A 422 18.10 3.41 -56.53
C TYR A 422 19.30 3.97 -57.30
N LEU A 423 20.31 4.47 -56.58
CA LEU A 423 21.55 4.92 -57.20
C LEU A 423 22.27 3.77 -57.92
N GLU A 424 22.40 2.60 -57.27
CA GLU A 424 23.04 1.40 -57.85
C GLU A 424 22.39 0.99 -59.18
N GLU A 425 21.06 0.97 -59.24
CA GLU A 425 20.29 0.59 -60.44
C GLU A 425 20.44 1.61 -61.59
N LYS A 426 20.71 2.88 -61.27
CA LYS A 426 20.83 3.97 -62.27
C LYS A 426 22.24 4.53 -62.44
N LEU A 427 23.29 3.84 -61.96
CA LEU A 427 24.69 4.28 -62.06
C LEU A 427 25.15 4.58 -63.50
N GLU A 428 24.59 3.86 -64.48
CA GLU A 428 24.93 3.99 -65.90
C GLU A 428 24.16 5.13 -66.61
N HIS A 429 23.41 5.92 -65.85
CA HIS A 429 22.65 7.05 -66.36
C HIS A 429 23.04 8.34 -65.64
N ARG A 430 22.69 9.48 -66.23
CA ARG A 430 22.87 10.77 -65.56
C ARG A 430 21.91 10.83 -64.38
N VAL A 431 22.48 10.78 -63.19
CA VAL A 431 21.76 10.99 -61.92
C VAL A 431 22.32 12.21 -61.23
N THR A 432 21.43 13.09 -60.81
CA THR A 432 21.69 14.30 -60.02
C THR A 432 20.88 14.28 -58.74
N LEU A 433 21.34 15.01 -57.71
CA LEU A 433 20.61 15.15 -56.45
C LEU A 433 19.16 15.65 -56.67
N LYS A 434 18.96 16.53 -57.66
CA LYS A 434 17.64 17.07 -58.00
C LYS A 434 16.69 16.00 -58.56
N GLU A 435 17.19 15.09 -59.39
CA GLU A 435 16.40 13.99 -59.94
C GLU A 435 16.07 12.94 -58.88
N VAL A 436 17.02 12.61 -58.01
CA VAL A 436 16.75 11.69 -56.88
C VAL A 436 15.74 12.31 -55.93
N ALA A 437 15.92 13.58 -55.56
CA ALA A 437 14.97 14.28 -54.70
C ALA A 437 13.56 14.30 -55.31
N ALA A 438 13.42 14.55 -56.61
CA ALA A 438 12.13 14.47 -57.30
C ALA A 438 11.53 13.05 -57.33
N ASN A 439 12.37 12.00 -57.47
CA ASN A 439 11.90 10.60 -57.50
C ASN A 439 11.40 10.10 -56.13
N PHE A 440 11.89 10.69 -55.04
CA PHE A 440 11.50 10.36 -53.68
C PHE A 440 10.58 11.43 -53.04
N ASP A 441 10.07 12.38 -53.84
CA ASP A 441 9.19 13.47 -53.38
C ASP A 441 9.79 14.37 -52.28
N PHE A 442 11.10 14.61 -52.32
CA PHE A 442 11.82 15.51 -51.40
C PHE A 442 12.42 16.73 -52.09
N THR A 443 12.76 17.75 -51.29
CA THR A 443 13.58 18.87 -51.77
C THR A 443 15.06 18.47 -51.85
N PRO A 444 15.84 18.99 -52.81
CA PRO A 444 17.26 18.67 -52.94
C PRO A 444 18.08 19.00 -51.68
N ASN A 445 17.76 20.11 -51.01
CA ASN A 445 18.46 20.52 -49.80
C ASN A 445 18.24 19.54 -48.65
N TYR A 446 16.98 19.14 -48.41
CA TYR A 446 16.63 18.18 -47.37
C TYR A 446 17.25 16.81 -47.61
N LEU A 447 17.14 16.29 -48.85
CA LEU A 447 17.72 14.98 -49.17
C LEU A 447 19.25 15.02 -49.04
N GLY A 448 19.90 16.09 -49.49
CA GLY A 448 21.34 16.26 -49.35
C GLY A 448 21.82 16.31 -47.90
N SER A 449 21.11 17.03 -47.03
CA SER A 449 21.42 17.08 -45.60
C SER A 449 21.18 15.74 -44.92
N LEU A 450 20.04 15.09 -45.20
CA LEU A 450 19.69 13.78 -44.65
C LEU A 450 20.71 12.71 -45.07
N PHE A 451 21.07 12.69 -46.35
CA PHE A 451 22.05 11.73 -46.86
C PHE A 451 23.41 11.92 -46.21
N LYS A 452 23.85 13.17 -46.01
CA LYS A 452 25.11 13.45 -45.30
C LYS A 452 25.04 13.11 -43.81
N GLU A 453 23.92 13.39 -43.15
CA GLU A 453 23.67 13.03 -41.74
C GLU A 453 23.83 11.51 -41.53
N GLU A 454 23.24 10.70 -42.41
CA GLU A 454 23.24 9.24 -42.30
C GLU A 454 24.53 8.57 -42.83
N THR A 455 25.11 9.05 -43.95
CA THR A 455 26.28 8.42 -44.58
C THR A 455 27.62 9.03 -44.17
N GLY A 456 27.62 10.22 -43.55
CA GLY A 456 28.81 10.97 -43.16
C GLY A 456 29.49 11.75 -44.30
N ILE A 457 29.12 11.52 -45.57
CA ILE A 457 29.70 12.19 -46.73
C ILE A 457 28.64 12.88 -47.61
N LEU A 458 29.06 13.83 -48.44
CA LEU A 458 28.14 14.53 -49.34
C LEU A 458 27.61 13.58 -50.42
N PHE A 459 26.35 13.74 -50.79
CA PHE A 459 25.71 12.96 -51.86
C PHE A 459 26.52 12.93 -53.16
N SER A 460 27.12 14.06 -53.56
CA SER A 460 27.95 14.15 -54.76
C SER A 460 29.20 13.28 -54.68
N ASP A 461 29.82 13.22 -53.52
CA ASP A 461 31.06 12.49 -53.29
C ASP A 461 30.77 11.00 -53.25
N PHE A 462 29.69 10.61 -52.56
CA PHE A 462 29.17 9.24 -52.55
C PHE A 462 28.86 8.74 -53.97
N LEU A 463 28.13 9.52 -54.77
CA LEU A 463 27.80 9.16 -56.15
C LEU A 463 29.05 9.04 -57.04
N ASN A 464 30.03 9.93 -56.86
CA ASN A 464 31.29 9.86 -57.59
C ASN A 464 32.07 8.59 -57.23
N GLU A 465 32.14 8.23 -55.95
CA GLU A 465 32.81 7.02 -55.49
C GLU A 465 32.16 5.75 -56.07
N MET A 466 30.83 5.66 -56.02
CA MET A 466 30.09 4.55 -56.66
C MET A 466 30.36 4.47 -58.16
N ARG A 467 30.36 5.61 -58.87
CA ARG A 467 30.70 5.66 -60.30
C ARG A 467 32.12 5.18 -60.57
N MET A 468 33.10 5.59 -59.77
CA MET A 468 34.50 5.17 -59.95
C MET A 468 34.68 3.67 -59.69
N ASN A 469 34.00 3.12 -58.69
CA ASN A 469 33.98 1.68 -58.45
C ASN A 469 33.35 0.92 -59.63
N ARG A 470 32.24 1.41 -60.19
CA ARG A 470 31.63 0.83 -61.38
C ARG A 470 32.52 0.92 -62.62
N VAL A 471 33.24 2.03 -62.81
CA VAL A 471 34.24 2.18 -63.87
C VAL A 471 35.35 1.15 -63.72
N CYS A 472 35.87 0.95 -62.50
CA CYS A 472 36.89 -0.07 -62.23
C CYS A 472 36.39 -1.49 -62.58
N GLN A 473 35.12 -1.79 -62.32
CA GLN A 473 34.49 -3.06 -62.73
C GLN A 473 34.40 -3.18 -64.25
N LEU A 474 33.91 -2.15 -64.95
CA LEU A 474 33.78 -2.15 -66.41
C LEU A 474 35.13 -2.18 -67.13
N LEU A 475 36.19 -1.65 -66.51
CA LEU A 475 37.54 -1.69 -67.06
C LEU A 475 38.12 -3.11 -67.12
N THR A 476 37.56 -4.08 -66.38
CA THR A 476 37.97 -5.51 -66.41
C THR A 476 37.56 -6.22 -67.69
N ASP A 477 36.59 -5.68 -68.43
CA ASP A 477 36.25 -6.17 -69.76
C ASP A 477 37.18 -5.52 -70.81
N PRO A 478 38.05 -6.30 -71.48
CA PRO A 478 38.97 -5.77 -72.49
C PRO A 478 38.26 -5.33 -73.78
N THR A 479 37.01 -5.76 -74.01
CA THR A 479 36.25 -5.43 -75.22
C THR A 479 35.69 -4.00 -75.19
N LEU A 480 35.48 -3.43 -74.00
CA LEU A 480 34.97 -2.08 -73.83
C LEU A 480 36.08 -1.04 -74.01
N LYS A 481 35.85 0.03 -74.77
CA LYS A 481 36.83 1.12 -74.87
C LYS A 481 36.64 2.11 -73.72
N VAL A 482 37.74 2.74 -73.27
CA VAL A 482 37.72 3.70 -72.14
C VAL A 482 36.73 4.85 -72.36
N TYR A 483 36.57 5.34 -73.60
CA TYR A 483 35.57 6.38 -73.90
C TYR A 483 34.13 5.87 -73.81
N GLU A 484 33.87 4.60 -74.16
CA GLU A 484 32.56 3.97 -74.07
C GLU A 484 32.17 3.75 -72.60
N ILE A 485 33.15 3.38 -71.76
CA ILE A 485 32.96 3.27 -70.31
C ILE A 485 32.66 4.65 -69.72
N ALA A 486 33.39 5.69 -70.10
CA ALA A 486 33.14 7.06 -69.64
C ALA A 486 31.72 7.53 -70.01
N GLU A 487 31.29 7.27 -71.25
CA GLU A 487 29.95 7.63 -71.73
C GLU A 487 28.85 6.84 -71.00
N ARG A 488 29.04 5.52 -70.81
CA ARG A 488 28.13 4.65 -70.06
C ARG A 488 27.97 5.06 -68.60
N VAL A 489 28.96 5.71 -67.98
CA VAL A 489 28.86 6.16 -66.58
C VAL A 489 28.45 7.65 -66.48
N GLY A 490 28.08 8.25 -67.63
CA GLY A 490 27.49 9.59 -67.72
C GLY A 490 28.48 10.74 -67.88
N TYR A 491 29.75 10.47 -68.22
CA TYR A 491 30.76 11.50 -68.47
C TYR A 491 30.81 11.90 -69.96
N LYS A 492 30.33 13.10 -70.29
CA LYS A 492 30.42 13.66 -71.66
C LYS A 492 31.83 14.09 -72.07
N ASN A 493 32.67 14.45 -71.11
CA ASN A 493 34.02 14.95 -71.36
C ASN A 493 35.05 13.95 -70.85
N ILE A 494 35.76 13.31 -71.79
CA ILE A 494 36.78 12.30 -71.51
C ILE A 494 37.97 12.84 -70.70
N ILE A 495 38.32 14.12 -70.88
CA ILE A 495 39.42 14.77 -70.15
C ILE A 495 39.01 14.93 -68.68
N TYR A 496 37.77 15.37 -68.43
CA TYR A 496 37.22 15.49 -67.08
C TYR A 496 37.12 14.13 -66.39
N PHE A 497 36.67 13.10 -67.11
CA PHE A 497 36.63 11.73 -66.64
C PHE A 497 38.02 11.22 -66.23
N ASN A 498 39.03 11.37 -67.09
CA ASN A 498 40.40 10.93 -66.79
C ASN A 498 40.98 11.64 -65.56
N ARG A 499 40.68 12.93 -65.38
CA ARG A 499 41.09 13.69 -64.19
C ARG A 499 40.42 13.17 -62.93
N GLN A 500 39.11 12.94 -62.96
CA GLN A 500 38.35 12.41 -61.83
C GLN A 500 38.78 10.98 -61.47
N PHE A 501 38.97 10.11 -62.46
CA PHE A 501 39.46 8.75 -62.26
C PHE A 501 40.86 8.74 -61.64
N LYS A 502 41.76 9.61 -62.10
CA LYS A 502 43.11 9.75 -61.51
C LYS A 502 43.08 10.31 -60.10
N GLN A 503 42.17 11.24 -59.79
CA GLN A 503 41.98 11.75 -58.43
C GLN A 503 41.47 10.67 -57.48
N SER A 504 40.56 9.80 -57.94
CA SER A 504 39.98 8.74 -57.11
C SER A 504 40.91 7.52 -56.96
N THR A 505 41.62 7.10 -58.02
CA THR A 505 42.40 5.85 -58.03
C THR A 505 43.93 6.05 -58.01
N GLY A 506 44.40 7.29 -58.15
CA GLY A 506 45.82 7.64 -58.25
C GLY A 506 46.45 7.39 -59.63
N MET A 507 45.74 6.76 -60.57
CA MET A 507 46.24 6.40 -61.90
C MET A 507 45.22 6.68 -63.00
N THR A 508 45.64 6.74 -64.25
CA THR A 508 44.72 6.88 -65.39
C THR A 508 44.01 5.54 -65.71
N PRO A 509 42.84 5.54 -66.37
CA PRO A 509 42.16 4.29 -66.75
C PRO A 509 43.04 3.34 -67.59
N GLY A 510 43.91 3.89 -68.44
CA GLY A 510 44.85 3.10 -69.24
C GLY A 510 45.97 2.47 -68.40
N GLU A 511 46.51 3.21 -67.42
CA GLU A 511 47.47 2.67 -66.44
C GLU A 511 46.82 1.59 -65.57
N TYR A 512 45.55 1.77 -65.19
CA TYR A 512 44.78 0.79 -64.43
C TYR A 512 44.63 -0.54 -65.18
N ARG A 513 44.34 -0.52 -66.49
CA ARG A 513 44.33 -1.73 -67.32
C ARG A 513 45.68 -2.42 -67.40
N LYS A 514 46.75 -1.65 -67.68
CA LYS A 514 48.13 -2.19 -67.72
C LYS A 514 48.54 -2.83 -66.41
N LYS A 515 48.23 -2.19 -65.27
CA LYS A 515 48.57 -2.70 -63.94
C LYS A 515 47.86 -4.00 -63.61
N ASN A 516 46.59 -4.12 -63.99
CA ASN A 516 45.76 -5.31 -63.73
C ASN A 516 45.87 -6.39 -64.83
N LYS A 517 46.74 -6.22 -65.83
CA LYS A 517 46.94 -7.14 -66.97
C LYS A 517 45.64 -7.52 -67.70
N ILE A 518 44.75 -6.54 -67.86
CA ILE A 518 43.46 -6.69 -68.55
C ILE A 518 43.64 -6.45 -70.05
#